data_AF-A0AAU2CMQ4-F1
#
_entry.id   AF-A0AAU2CMQ4-F1
#
_cell.length_a   1.000
_cell.length_b   1.000
_cell.length_c   1.000
_cell.angle_alpha   90.00
_cell.angle_beta   90.00
_cell.angle_gamma   90.00
#
_symmetry.space_group_name_H-M   'P 1'
#
loop_
_entity.id
_entity.type
_entity.pdbx_description
1 polymer ?
#
loop_
_entity_poly.entity_id
_entity_poly.type
_entity_poly.pdbx_seq_one_letter_code
_entity_poly.pdbx_strand_id
1 'polypeptide(L)'
;MDAREKILEAATDLLAKAPVADVSTRAVCEAAGVGAPMLYRLFGDKAGLLAAVVDRGFAEYLASKRAARPSDDPVADLRSGWDNHMRFALEHPNHYRLMYSPELTAPPAAAQEAHALLHGILERCAANGRLTVPPALATQMIMSANVGAALSMLTRPEQYPDPQFSERLRDSVLDSLTRAAETGQPRERDKAVPVAAATLAARLRAHQTPVFTPAESALLEQWLDRLSAG
;
A
#
# COMPACT_ATOMS: atom_id res chain seq x y z
N MET A 1 9.85 31.24 -0.65
CA MET A 1 9.35 30.07 -1.40
C MET A 1 10.25 29.87 -2.62
N ASP A 2 10.90 28.70 -2.71
CA ASP A 2 11.77 28.34 -3.83
C ASP A 2 10.95 28.14 -5.12
N ALA A 3 11.58 28.26 -6.30
CA ALA A 3 10.95 28.07 -7.60
C ALA A 3 10.29 26.68 -7.73
N ARG A 4 10.93 25.62 -7.19
CA ARG A 4 10.36 24.27 -7.19
C ARG A 4 9.04 24.21 -6.41
N GLU A 5 9.01 24.87 -5.25
CA GLU A 5 7.85 24.89 -4.37
C GLU A 5 6.68 25.69 -4.96
N LYS A 6 6.97 26.85 -5.59
CA LYS A 6 5.97 27.65 -6.32
C LYS A 6 5.33 26.87 -7.47
N ILE A 7 6.14 26.14 -8.24
CA ILE A 7 5.64 25.32 -9.36
C ILE A 7 4.73 24.22 -8.83
N LEU A 8 5.12 23.53 -7.75
CA LEU A 8 4.30 22.48 -7.15
C LEU A 8 2.99 23.01 -6.58
N GLU A 9 3.02 24.13 -5.88
CA GLU A 9 1.81 24.76 -5.34
C GLU A 9 0.85 25.16 -6.47
N ALA A 10 1.35 25.84 -7.50
CA ALA A 10 0.55 26.21 -8.67
C ALA A 10 -0.05 24.98 -9.38
N ALA A 11 0.73 23.92 -9.56
CA ALA A 11 0.25 22.70 -10.20
C ALA A 11 -0.79 21.95 -9.35
N THR A 12 -0.59 21.87 -8.03
CA THR A 12 -1.57 21.31 -7.07
C THR A 12 -2.88 22.08 -7.11
N ASP A 13 -2.83 23.42 -7.11
CA ASP A 13 -4.02 24.28 -7.16
C ASP A 13 -4.78 24.15 -8.48
N LEU A 14 -4.05 24.07 -9.60
CA LEU A 14 -4.64 23.84 -10.91
C LEU A 14 -5.31 22.46 -10.99
N LEU A 15 -4.65 21.42 -10.46
CA LEU A 15 -5.20 20.06 -10.41
C LEU A 15 -6.48 20.00 -9.58
N ALA A 16 -6.53 20.69 -8.43
CA ALA A 16 -7.70 20.72 -7.57
C ALA A 16 -8.93 21.37 -8.24
N LYS A 17 -8.71 22.34 -9.14
CA LYS A 17 -9.77 23.08 -9.84
C LYS A 17 -10.13 22.47 -11.20
N ALA A 18 -9.34 21.53 -11.71
CA ALA A 18 -9.50 20.99 -13.04
C ALA A 18 -10.75 20.07 -13.14
N PRO A 19 -11.56 20.18 -14.23
CA PRO A 19 -12.70 19.28 -14.45
C PRO A 19 -12.28 17.81 -14.66
N VAL A 20 -11.09 17.62 -15.22
CA VAL A 20 -10.43 16.33 -15.44
C VAL A 20 -9.07 16.40 -14.76
N ALA A 21 -8.54 15.28 -14.27
CA ALA A 21 -7.24 15.20 -13.61
C ALA A 21 -6.06 15.38 -14.59
N ASP A 22 -6.00 16.53 -15.26
CA ASP A 22 -4.96 16.94 -16.19
C ASP A 22 -4.55 18.39 -15.93
N VAL A 23 -3.26 18.68 -16.05
CA VAL A 23 -2.67 19.99 -15.82
C VAL A 23 -1.66 20.29 -16.93
N SER A 24 -1.83 21.44 -17.58
CA SER A 24 -0.90 21.92 -18.61
C SER A 24 0.36 22.54 -18.01
N THR A 25 1.54 22.14 -18.49
CA THR A 25 2.82 22.74 -18.08
C THR A 25 2.89 24.24 -18.35
N ARG A 26 2.20 24.71 -19.40
CA ARG A 26 2.08 26.14 -19.71
C ARG A 26 1.28 26.88 -18.65
N ALA A 27 0.11 26.36 -18.27
CA ALA A 27 -0.73 26.96 -17.24
C ALA A 27 -0.01 27.01 -15.88
N VAL A 28 0.77 25.96 -15.57
CA VAL A 28 1.63 25.93 -14.37
C VAL A 28 2.72 27.00 -14.42
N CYS A 29 3.40 27.16 -15.55
CA CYS A 29 4.42 28.20 -15.72
C CYS A 29 3.83 29.60 -15.53
N GLU A 30 2.69 29.87 -16.16
CA GLU A 30 1.96 31.14 -16.05
C GLU A 30 1.54 31.40 -14.59
N ALA A 31 0.93 30.42 -13.92
CA ALA A 31 0.48 30.55 -12.52
C ALA A 31 1.64 30.69 -11.52
N ALA A 32 2.76 30.00 -11.73
CA ALA A 32 3.95 30.07 -10.87
C ALA A 32 4.86 31.27 -11.19
N GLY A 33 4.63 31.98 -12.29
CA GLY A 33 5.47 33.09 -12.76
C GLY A 33 6.88 32.64 -13.17
N VAL A 34 7.01 31.45 -13.76
CA VAL A 34 8.29 30.87 -14.21
C VAL A 34 8.27 30.56 -15.70
N GLY A 35 9.46 30.49 -16.32
CA GLY A 35 9.59 30.03 -17.71
C GLY A 35 9.63 28.50 -17.83
N ALA A 36 9.17 27.97 -18.96
CA ALA A 36 9.20 26.53 -19.26
C ALA A 36 10.59 25.87 -19.12
N PRO A 37 11.72 26.50 -19.49
CA PRO A 37 13.04 25.91 -19.28
C PRO A 37 13.34 25.62 -17.80
N MET A 38 12.85 26.47 -16.88
CA MET A 38 13.03 26.27 -15.44
C MET A 38 12.23 25.06 -14.95
N LEU A 39 10.99 24.92 -15.41
CA LEU A 39 10.12 23.78 -15.08
C LEU A 39 10.78 22.47 -15.51
N TYR A 40 11.18 22.35 -16.78
CA TYR A 40 11.81 21.12 -17.28
C TYR A 40 13.17 20.85 -16.66
N ARG A 41 13.94 21.87 -16.27
CA ARG A 41 15.18 21.69 -15.50
C ARG A 41 14.93 21.05 -14.13
N LEU A 42 13.82 21.40 -13.47
CA LEU A 42 13.49 20.95 -12.12
C LEU A 42 12.79 19.59 -12.08
N PHE A 43 11.99 19.29 -13.10
CA PHE A 43 11.09 18.13 -13.12
C PHE A 43 11.33 17.16 -14.28
N GLY A 44 12.24 17.49 -15.20
CA GLY A 44 12.53 16.69 -16.40
C GLY A 44 11.47 16.90 -17.48
N ASP A 45 10.26 16.39 -17.25
CA ASP A 45 9.14 16.41 -18.19
C ASP A 45 7.79 16.62 -17.48
N LYS A 46 6.68 16.51 -18.23
CA LYS A 46 5.32 16.61 -17.65
C LYS A 46 5.06 15.47 -16.65
N ALA A 47 5.49 14.25 -16.95
CA ALA A 47 5.26 13.09 -16.07
C ALA A 47 6.00 13.24 -14.74
N GLY A 48 7.24 13.74 -14.75
CA GLY A 48 8.01 14.05 -13.55
C GLY A 48 7.39 15.19 -12.71
N LEU A 49 6.80 16.20 -13.35
CA LEU A 49 6.02 17.21 -12.64
C LEU A 49 4.78 16.61 -11.98
N LEU A 50 4.00 15.82 -12.73
CA LEU A 50 2.77 15.19 -12.22
C LEU A 50 3.08 14.21 -11.08
N ALA A 51 4.14 13.41 -11.19
CA ALA A 51 4.59 12.53 -10.12
C ALA A 51 4.93 13.32 -8.85
N ALA A 52 5.64 14.44 -8.98
CA ALA A 52 5.98 15.29 -7.83
C ALA A 52 4.75 15.98 -7.20
N VAL A 53 3.72 16.31 -7.99
CA VAL A 53 2.43 16.83 -7.50
C VAL A 53 1.69 15.75 -6.73
N VAL A 54 1.65 14.52 -7.25
CA VAL A 54 1.05 13.37 -6.56
C VAL A 54 1.76 13.09 -5.24
N ASP A 55 3.09 13.02 -5.25
CA ASP A 55 3.88 12.78 -4.04
C ASP A 55 3.60 13.85 -2.97
N ARG A 56 3.47 15.12 -3.37
CA ARG A 56 3.08 16.22 -2.46
C ARG A 56 1.66 16.02 -1.92
N GLY A 57 0.69 15.74 -2.76
CA GLY A 57 -0.71 15.57 -2.35
C GLY A 57 -0.94 14.37 -1.43
N PHE A 58 -0.17 13.30 -1.62
CA PHE A 58 -0.22 12.11 -0.76
C PHE A 58 0.64 12.22 0.50
N ALA A 59 1.52 13.23 0.61
CA ALA A 59 2.43 13.36 1.75
C ALA A 59 1.69 13.48 3.09
N GLU A 60 0.61 14.27 3.14
CA GLU A 60 -0.24 14.45 4.33
C GLU A 60 -1.02 13.17 4.68
N TYR A 61 -1.58 12.52 3.67
CA TYR A 61 -2.22 11.22 3.82
C TYR A 61 -1.28 10.18 4.42
N LEU A 62 -0.07 10.07 3.87
CA LEU A 62 0.94 9.14 4.36
C LEU A 62 1.47 9.57 5.73
N ALA A 63 1.50 10.87 6.05
CA ALA A 63 1.88 11.35 7.38
C ALA A 63 0.92 10.83 8.46
N SER A 64 -0.39 10.84 8.18
CA SER A 64 -1.38 10.26 9.09
C SER A 64 -1.16 8.76 9.33
N LYS A 65 -0.81 8.01 8.27
CA LYS A 65 -0.51 6.57 8.38
C LYS A 65 0.79 6.31 9.14
N ARG A 66 1.84 7.11 8.90
CA ARG A 66 3.12 7.02 9.62
C ARG A 66 2.96 7.29 11.11
N ALA A 67 2.10 8.23 11.48
CA ALA A 67 1.84 8.60 12.87
C ALA A 67 0.95 7.59 13.61
N ALA A 68 0.18 6.77 12.89
CA ALA A 68 -0.68 5.77 13.48
C ALA A 68 0.15 4.72 14.23
N ARG A 69 -0.10 4.58 15.53
CA ARG A 69 0.54 3.54 16.34
C ARG A 69 -0.11 2.19 16.02
N PRO A 70 0.67 1.14 15.72
CA PRO A 70 0.15 -0.21 15.59
C PRO A 70 -0.68 -0.59 16.81
N SER A 71 -1.90 -1.10 16.62
CA SER A 71 -2.72 -1.59 17.73
C SER A 71 -2.39 -3.05 18.09
N ASP A 72 -3.05 -3.60 19.09
CA ASP A 72 -2.91 -5.03 19.42
C ASP A 72 -3.67 -5.95 18.42
N ASP A 73 -4.61 -5.40 17.63
CA ASP A 73 -5.33 -6.14 16.59
C ASP A 73 -4.94 -5.65 15.19
N PRO A 74 -3.99 -6.30 14.50
CA PRO A 74 -3.57 -5.88 13.18
C PRO A 74 -4.70 -5.95 12.13
N VAL A 75 -5.75 -6.74 12.35
CA VAL A 75 -6.91 -6.77 11.44
C VAL A 75 -7.77 -5.50 11.61
N ALA A 76 -7.89 -4.95 12.81
CA ALA A 76 -8.50 -3.65 13.02
C ALA A 76 -7.68 -2.53 12.34
N ASP A 77 -6.34 -2.62 12.37
CA ASP A 77 -5.46 -1.69 11.66
C ASP A 77 -5.68 -1.75 10.14
N LEU A 78 -5.92 -2.94 9.56
CA LEU A 78 -6.29 -3.08 8.14
C LEU A 78 -7.61 -2.37 7.81
N ARG A 79 -8.63 -2.52 8.67
CA ARG A 79 -9.93 -1.85 8.48
C ARG A 79 -9.79 -0.33 8.49
N SER A 80 -9.14 0.21 9.51
CA SER A 80 -8.85 1.64 9.60
C SER A 80 -8.00 2.12 8.41
N GLY A 81 -7.01 1.32 8.01
CA GLY A 81 -6.15 1.60 6.87
C GLY A 81 -6.90 1.70 5.55
N TRP A 82 -7.92 0.85 5.34
CA TRP A 82 -8.82 0.88 4.20
C TRP A 82 -9.70 2.14 4.22
N ASP A 83 -10.36 2.42 5.33
CA ASP A 83 -11.29 3.55 5.45
C ASP A 83 -10.59 4.89 5.26
N ASN A 84 -9.38 5.03 5.82
CA ASN A 84 -8.56 6.21 5.63
C ASN A 84 -8.14 6.40 4.16
N HIS A 85 -7.90 5.31 3.43
CA HIS A 85 -7.59 5.36 2.00
C HIS A 85 -8.79 5.81 1.17
N MET A 86 -9.97 5.25 1.46
CA MET A 86 -11.21 5.62 0.80
C MET A 86 -11.60 7.07 1.07
N ARG A 87 -11.48 7.52 2.32
CA ARG A 87 -11.72 8.92 2.69
C ARG A 87 -10.81 9.86 1.90
N PHE A 88 -9.51 9.58 1.86
CA PHE A 88 -8.56 10.39 1.08
C PHE A 88 -8.92 10.43 -0.41
N ALA A 89 -9.29 9.30 -1.00
CA ALA A 89 -9.68 9.25 -2.41
C ALA A 89 -10.90 10.15 -2.71
N LEU A 90 -11.90 10.14 -1.82
CA LEU A 90 -13.13 10.92 -1.97
C LEU A 90 -12.93 12.42 -1.66
N GLU A 91 -12.06 12.75 -0.71
CA GLU A 91 -11.73 14.15 -0.37
C GLU A 91 -10.80 14.80 -1.42
N HIS A 92 -9.96 14.01 -2.09
CA HIS A 92 -8.96 14.49 -3.06
C HIS A 92 -9.08 13.78 -4.43
N PRO A 93 -10.23 13.85 -5.11
CA PRO A 93 -10.54 13.01 -6.27
C PRO A 93 -9.59 13.20 -7.45
N ASN A 94 -9.14 14.43 -7.73
CA ASN A 94 -8.25 14.69 -8.86
C ASN A 94 -6.81 14.24 -8.58
N HIS A 95 -6.32 14.41 -7.35
CA HIS A 95 -5.01 13.86 -6.95
C HIS A 95 -5.02 12.34 -7.01
N TYR A 96 -6.11 11.74 -6.54
CA TYR A 96 -6.26 10.30 -6.55
C TYR A 96 -6.36 9.72 -7.97
N ARG A 97 -7.11 10.36 -8.88
CA ARG A 97 -7.13 9.97 -10.31
C ARG A 97 -5.75 10.11 -10.96
N LEU A 98 -5.02 11.18 -10.64
CA LEU A 98 -3.68 11.41 -11.20
C LEU A 98 -2.69 10.32 -10.77
N MET A 99 -2.73 9.90 -9.49
CA MET A 99 -1.90 8.81 -8.95
C MET A 99 -2.01 7.49 -9.73
N TYR A 100 -3.19 7.19 -10.26
CA TYR A 100 -3.45 5.97 -11.04
C TYR A 100 -3.67 6.26 -12.53
N SER A 101 -3.20 7.41 -13.00
CA SER A 101 -3.28 7.79 -14.41
C SER A 101 -2.25 7.03 -15.24
N PRO A 102 -2.60 6.59 -16.47
CA PRO A 102 -1.64 6.01 -17.40
C PRO A 102 -0.54 7.00 -17.85
N GLU A 103 -0.69 8.31 -17.57
CA GLU A 103 0.36 9.31 -17.83
C GLU A 103 1.59 9.14 -16.92
N LEU A 104 1.45 8.44 -15.79
CA LEU A 104 2.57 8.11 -14.92
C LEU A 104 3.24 6.83 -15.40
N THR A 105 4.45 6.96 -15.94
CA THR A 105 5.25 5.85 -16.47
C THR A 105 5.89 4.98 -15.39
N ALA A 106 5.95 5.47 -14.15
CA ALA A 106 6.40 4.75 -12.97
C ALA A 106 5.51 5.09 -11.76
N PRO A 107 5.31 4.15 -10.81
CA PRO A 107 4.58 4.46 -9.59
C PRO A 107 5.30 5.55 -8.79
N PRO A 108 4.58 6.59 -8.32
CA PRO A 108 5.14 7.62 -7.44
C PRO A 108 5.70 7.04 -6.13
N ALA A 109 6.59 7.77 -5.46
CA ALA A 109 7.16 7.34 -4.19
C ALA A 109 6.07 7.11 -3.13
N ALA A 110 5.02 7.93 -3.16
CA ALA A 110 3.85 7.77 -2.31
C ALA A 110 3.14 6.41 -2.49
N ALA A 111 3.11 5.86 -3.71
CA ALA A 111 2.48 4.58 -4.00
C ALA A 111 3.27 3.43 -3.37
N GLN A 112 4.60 3.51 -3.50
CA GLN A 112 5.52 2.54 -2.94
C GLN A 112 5.48 2.57 -1.41
N GLU A 113 5.40 3.76 -0.81
CA GLU A 113 5.27 3.89 0.65
C GLU A 113 3.93 3.33 1.15
N ALA A 114 2.81 3.65 0.50
CA ALA A 114 1.50 3.09 0.84
C ALA A 114 1.50 1.55 0.78
N HIS A 115 2.15 1.01 -0.25
CA HIS A 115 2.35 -0.43 -0.41
C HIS A 115 3.15 -1.03 0.76
N ALA A 116 4.30 -0.44 1.10
CA ALA A 116 5.15 -0.91 2.19
C ALA A 116 4.45 -0.86 3.56
N LEU A 117 3.70 0.22 3.83
CA LEU A 117 2.94 0.36 5.08
C LEU A 117 1.86 -0.72 5.22
N LEU A 118 1.08 -0.98 4.16
CA LEU A 118 0.09 -2.06 4.16
C LEU A 118 0.76 -3.42 4.35
N HIS A 119 1.86 -3.66 3.63
CA HIS A 119 2.61 -4.90 3.73
C HIS A 119 3.10 -5.15 5.16
N GLY A 120 3.61 -4.13 5.86
CA GLY A 120 4.01 -4.24 7.27
C GLY A 120 2.86 -4.62 8.22
N ILE A 121 1.63 -4.15 7.97
CA ILE A 121 0.45 -4.58 8.75
C ILE A 121 0.14 -6.05 8.46
N LEU A 122 0.25 -6.49 7.22
CA LEU A 122 0.00 -7.89 6.84
C LEU A 122 1.07 -8.85 7.35
N GLU A 123 2.32 -8.42 7.44
CA GLU A 123 3.38 -9.17 8.14
C GLU A 123 3.02 -9.36 9.62
N ARG A 124 2.47 -8.33 10.28
CA ARG A 124 1.93 -8.48 11.64
C ARG A 124 0.77 -9.46 11.69
N CYS A 125 -0.17 -9.41 10.73
CA CYS A 125 -1.25 -10.40 10.66
C CYS A 125 -0.69 -11.82 10.53
N ALA A 126 0.29 -12.06 9.66
CA ALA A 126 0.92 -13.35 9.47
C ALA A 126 1.68 -13.83 10.71
N ALA A 127 2.46 -12.95 11.35
CA ALA A 127 3.16 -13.24 12.60
C ALA A 127 2.20 -13.61 13.75
N ASN A 128 0.95 -13.14 13.71
CA ASN A 128 -0.10 -13.48 14.65
C ASN A 128 -0.93 -14.72 14.21
N GLY A 129 -0.52 -15.44 13.17
CA GLY A 129 -1.26 -16.60 12.63
C GLY A 129 -2.61 -16.24 12.00
N ARG A 130 -2.86 -14.95 11.75
CA ARG A 130 -4.17 -14.46 11.29
C ARG A 130 -4.35 -14.55 9.79
N LEU A 131 -3.28 -14.67 9.01
CA LEU A 131 -3.33 -14.57 7.54
C LEU A 131 -3.48 -15.96 6.88
N THR A 132 -4.34 -16.07 5.87
CA THR A 132 -4.62 -17.33 5.15
C THR A 132 -3.73 -17.56 3.92
N VAL A 133 -3.05 -16.51 3.47
CA VAL A 133 -2.18 -16.47 2.28
C VAL A 133 -0.88 -15.73 2.61
N PRO A 134 0.16 -15.77 1.75
CA PRO A 134 1.36 -14.98 1.97
C PRO A 134 1.09 -13.46 2.05
N PRO A 135 1.80 -12.71 2.92
CA PRO A 135 1.62 -11.26 3.07
C PRO A 135 1.67 -10.48 1.76
N ALA A 136 2.61 -10.81 0.87
CA ALA A 136 2.74 -10.17 -0.43
C ALA A 136 1.47 -10.31 -1.30
N LEU A 137 0.86 -11.51 -1.34
CA LEU A 137 -0.36 -11.75 -2.10
C LEU A 137 -1.55 -11.02 -1.47
N ALA A 138 -1.69 -11.09 -0.14
CA ALA A 138 -2.73 -10.32 0.56
C ALA A 138 -2.61 -8.82 0.30
N THR A 139 -1.38 -8.31 0.23
CA THR A 139 -1.10 -6.89 -0.06
C THR A 139 -1.64 -6.51 -1.45
N GLN A 140 -1.33 -7.32 -2.46
CA GLN A 140 -1.82 -7.11 -3.83
C GLN A 140 -3.35 -7.17 -3.90
N MET A 141 -3.97 -8.15 -3.23
CA MET A 141 -5.44 -8.32 -3.22
C MET A 141 -6.14 -7.13 -2.57
N ILE A 142 -5.67 -6.69 -1.39
CA ILE A 142 -6.24 -5.55 -0.68
C ILE A 142 -6.06 -4.25 -1.48
N MET A 143 -4.85 -3.97 -1.98
CA MET A 143 -4.63 -2.77 -2.80
C MET A 143 -5.49 -2.78 -4.06
N SER A 144 -5.57 -3.90 -4.78
CA SER A 144 -6.36 -3.98 -6.01
C SER A 144 -7.84 -3.72 -5.75
N ALA A 145 -8.39 -4.32 -4.69
CA ALA A 145 -9.79 -4.13 -4.33
C ALA A 145 -10.07 -2.69 -3.87
N ASN A 146 -9.20 -2.13 -3.03
CA ASN A 146 -9.37 -0.77 -2.50
C ASN A 146 -9.20 0.31 -3.59
N VAL A 147 -8.14 0.21 -4.39
CA VAL A 147 -7.88 1.13 -5.50
C VAL A 147 -8.99 1.04 -6.55
N GLY A 148 -9.38 -0.18 -6.93
CA GLY A 148 -10.48 -0.42 -7.86
C GLY A 148 -11.80 0.18 -7.38
N ALA A 149 -12.15 -0.02 -6.11
CA ALA A 149 -13.34 0.56 -5.49
C ALA A 149 -13.31 2.09 -5.51
N ALA A 150 -12.23 2.71 -5.03
CA ALA A 150 -12.08 4.16 -5.03
C ALA A 150 -12.18 4.75 -6.44
N LEU A 151 -11.45 4.21 -7.42
CA LEU A 151 -11.51 4.70 -8.80
C LEU A 151 -12.90 4.51 -9.41
N SER A 152 -13.58 3.39 -9.14
CA SER A 152 -14.91 3.13 -9.69
C SER A 152 -15.96 4.09 -9.12
N MET A 153 -15.94 4.32 -7.80
CA MET A 153 -16.81 5.28 -7.14
C MET A 153 -16.53 6.73 -7.59
N LEU A 154 -15.28 7.08 -7.83
CA LEU A 154 -14.91 8.40 -8.34
C LEU A 154 -15.32 8.61 -9.80
N THR A 155 -15.24 7.58 -10.64
CA THR A 155 -15.47 7.73 -12.09
C THR A 155 -16.91 7.51 -12.50
N ARG A 156 -17.66 6.68 -11.77
CA ARG A 156 -19.05 6.30 -12.08
C ARG A 156 -19.91 6.24 -10.82
N PRO A 157 -20.01 7.34 -10.04
CA PRO A 157 -20.72 7.34 -8.76
C PRO A 157 -22.17 6.86 -8.86
N GLU A 158 -22.84 7.12 -9.98
CA GLU A 158 -24.21 6.66 -10.28
C GLU A 158 -24.36 5.13 -10.33
N GLN A 159 -23.27 4.39 -10.57
CA GLN A 159 -23.25 2.92 -10.55
C GLN A 159 -23.02 2.35 -9.14
N TYR A 160 -22.65 3.18 -8.17
CA TYR A 160 -22.36 2.80 -6.79
C TYR A 160 -23.24 3.60 -5.81
N PRO A 161 -24.58 3.46 -5.85
CA PRO A 161 -25.49 4.25 -5.02
C PRO A 161 -25.53 3.81 -3.55
N ASP A 162 -25.04 2.61 -3.23
CA ASP A 162 -25.00 2.10 -1.86
C ASP A 162 -23.85 2.76 -1.06
N PRO A 163 -24.13 3.55 -0.02
CA PRO A 163 -23.10 4.18 0.79
C PRO A 163 -22.20 3.17 1.53
N GLN A 164 -22.66 1.92 1.72
CA GLN A 164 -21.91 0.87 2.41
C GLN A 164 -21.07 0.00 1.46
N PHE A 165 -21.06 0.29 0.15
CA PHE A 165 -20.35 -0.53 -0.84
C PHE A 165 -18.88 -0.79 -0.45
N SER A 166 -18.15 0.26 -0.06
CA SER A 166 -16.74 0.14 0.29
C SER A 166 -16.51 -0.69 1.55
N GLU A 167 -17.35 -0.52 2.57
CA GLU A 167 -17.28 -1.29 3.83
C GLU A 167 -17.57 -2.77 3.59
N ARG A 168 -18.60 -3.09 2.80
CA ARG A 168 -18.94 -4.47 2.44
C ARG A 168 -17.83 -5.15 1.64
N LEU A 169 -17.22 -4.43 0.69
CA LEU A 169 -16.09 -4.95 -0.08
C LEU A 169 -14.86 -5.17 0.80
N ARG A 170 -14.52 -4.20 1.66
CA ARG A 170 -13.46 -4.32 2.65
C ARG A 170 -13.64 -5.57 3.49
N ASP A 171 -14.81 -5.73 4.10
CA ASP A 171 -15.08 -6.83 5.02
C ASP A 171 -15.04 -8.17 4.27
N SER A 172 -15.61 -8.26 3.07
CA SER A 172 -15.52 -9.46 2.23
C SER A 172 -14.07 -9.86 1.91
N VAL A 173 -13.22 -8.88 1.56
CA VAL A 173 -11.80 -9.13 1.26
C VAL A 173 -11.05 -9.54 2.54
N LEU A 174 -11.22 -8.80 3.64
CA LEU A 174 -10.52 -9.10 4.89
C LEU A 174 -10.95 -10.43 5.49
N ASP A 175 -12.23 -10.80 5.42
CA ASP A 175 -12.74 -12.07 5.91
C ASP A 175 -12.19 -13.25 5.07
N SER A 176 -11.95 -13.04 3.77
CA SER A 176 -11.31 -14.07 2.93
C SER A 176 -9.81 -14.26 3.24
N LEU A 177 -9.13 -13.18 3.66
CA LEU A 177 -7.69 -13.16 3.89
C LEU A 177 -7.29 -13.45 5.33
N THR A 178 -8.22 -13.33 6.27
CA THR A 178 -7.93 -13.39 7.70
C THR A 178 -8.76 -14.45 8.43
N ARG A 179 -8.23 -14.92 9.57
CA ARG A 179 -8.93 -15.81 10.50
C ARG A 179 -9.20 -15.09 11.81
N ALA A 180 -10.08 -15.65 12.63
CA ALA A 180 -10.23 -15.23 14.02
C ALA A 180 -8.90 -15.35 14.78
N ALA A 181 -8.71 -14.51 15.80
CA ALA A 181 -7.54 -14.65 16.67
C ALA A 181 -7.60 -15.99 17.40
N GLU A 182 -6.51 -16.76 17.34
CA GLU A 182 -6.33 -17.87 18.27
C GLU A 182 -6.21 -17.29 19.68
N THR A 183 -6.98 -17.83 20.62
CA THR A 183 -7.08 -17.37 22.02
C THR A 183 -5.84 -17.65 22.87
N GLY A 184 -4.72 -18.05 22.26
CA GLY A 184 -3.46 -18.41 22.94
C GLY A 184 -2.69 -17.20 23.48
N GLN A 185 -2.02 -17.39 24.62
CA GLN A 185 -1.27 -16.32 25.31
C GLN A 185 0.02 -15.95 24.56
N PRO A 186 0.54 -14.70 24.69
CA PRO A 186 1.79 -14.27 24.06
C PRO A 186 2.99 -15.18 24.36
N ARG A 187 3.06 -15.77 25.58
CA ARG A 187 4.09 -16.74 25.99
C ARG A 187 4.04 -18.07 25.24
N GLU A 188 2.90 -18.45 24.68
CA GLU A 188 2.78 -19.65 23.83
C GLU A 188 3.30 -19.37 22.41
N ARG A 189 3.27 -18.11 21.95
CA ARG A 189 3.75 -17.70 20.62
C ARG A 189 5.28 -17.73 20.52
N ASP A 190 6.00 -17.35 21.58
CA ASP A 190 7.47 -17.48 21.62
C ASP A 190 7.93 -18.94 21.57
N LYS A 191 7.13 -19.86 22.14
CA LYS A 191 7.37 -21.31 22.01
C LYS A 191 6.91 -21.89 20.67
N ALA A 192 6.16 -21.12 19.87
CA ALA A 192 5.66 -21.58 18.58
C ALA A 192 6.76 -21.64 17.51
N VAL A 193 7.78 -20.77 17.59
CA VAL A 193 8.87 -20.77 16.59
C VAL A 193 9.67 -22.07 16.62
N PRO A 194 10.15 -22.57 17.77
CA PRO A 194 10.84 -23.86 17.81
C PRO A 194 9.98 -25.02 17.30
N VAL A 195 8.70 -25.05 17.67
CA VAL A 195 7.76 -26.10 17.25
C VAL A 195 7.45 -26.03 15.75
N ALA A 196 7.27 -24.83 15.20
CA ALA A 196 7.04 -24.61 13.77
C ALA A 196 8.29 -25.00 12.95
N ALA A 197 9.48 -24.63 13.42
CA ALA A 197 10.74 -25.01 12.78
C ALA A 197 10.92 -26.53 12.76
N ALA A 198 10.70 -27.21 13.88
CA ALA A 198 10.75 -28.68 13.96
C ALA A 198 9.72 -29.35 13.04
N THR A 199 8.49 -28.81 13.00
CA THR A 199 7.41 -29.32 12.13
C THR A 199 7.75 -29.16 10.65
N LEU A 200 8.27 -28.01 10.25
CA LEU A 200 8.66 -27.74 8.88
C LEU A 200 9.85 -28.63 8.47
N ALA A 201 10.86 -28.78 9.32
CA ALA A 201 12.00 -29.67 9.07
C ALA A 201 11.55 -31.13 8.86
N ALA A 202 10.62 -31.62 9.69
CA ALA A 202 10.06 -32.96 9.53
C ALA A 202 9.31 -33.12 8.19
N ARG A 203 8.55 -32.11 7.76
CA ARG A 203 7.83 -32.13 6.48
C ARG A 203 8.77 -32.10 5.28
N LEU A 204 9.84 -31.30 5.32
CA LEU A 204 10.85 -31.23 4.25
C LEU A 204 11.59 -32.56 4.09
N ARG A 205 11.94 -33.23 5.19
CA ARG A 205 12.54 -34.58 5.14
C ARG A 205 11.59 -35.63 4.58
N ALA A 206 10.29 -35.52 4.89
CA ALA A 206 9.27 -36.45 4.41
C ALA A 206 8.91 -36.25 2.92
N HIS A 207 9.05 -35.04 2.39
CA HIS A 207 8.72 -34.71 1.01
C HIS A 207 9.92 -34.08 0.30
N GLN A 208 10.56 -34.83 -0.61
CA GLN A 208 11.58 -34.24 -1.51
C GLN A 208 10.94 -33.10 -2.29
N THR A 209 11.31 -31.87 -1.94
CA THR A 209 10.79 -30.68 -2.59
C THR A 209 11.79 -30.31 -3.70
N PRO A 210 11.41 -30.37 -5.00
CA PRO A 210 12.35 -30.14 -6.11
C PRO A 210 12.79 -28.67 -6.24
N VAL A 211 12.43 -27.82 -5.28
CA VAL A 211 12.67 -26.37 -5.28
C VAL A 211 14.11 -26.02 -4.89
N PHE A 212 14.80 -26.88 -4.14
CA PHE A 212 16.14 -26.61 -3.60
C PHE A 212 17.18 -27.60 -4.14
N THR A 213 18.38 -27.11 -4.39
CA THR A 213 19.56 -27.95 -4.60
C THR A 213 19.90 -28.73 -3.32
N PRO A 214 20.67 -29.82 -3.40
CA PRO A 214 21.08 -30.58 -2.21
C PRO A 214 21.79 -29.72 -1.14
N ALA A 215 22.60 -28.74 -1.56
CA ALA A 215 23.30 -27.84 -0.64
C ALA A 215 22.35 -26.86 0.06
N GLU A 216 21.38 -26.31 -0.66
CA GLU A 216 20.36 -25.42 -0.09
C GLU A 216 19.45 -26.17 0.89
N SER A 217 19.05 -27.40 0.55
CA SER A 217 18.27 -28.26 1.45
C SER A 217 19.02 -28.55 2.75
N ALA A 218 20.31 -28.92 2.67
CA ALA A 218 21.13 -29.18 3.86
C ALA A 218 21.30 -27.93 4.73
N LEU A 219 21.48 -26.76 4.12
CA LEU A 219 21.59 -25.49 4.85
C LEU A 219 20.27 -25.10 5.52
N LEU A 220 19.15 -25.25 4.81
CA LEU A 220 17.82 -24.97 5.34
C LEU A 220 17.48 -25.89 6.53
N GLU A 221 17.75 -27.19 6.43
CA GLU A 221 17.59 -28.13 7.53
C GLU A 221 18.44 -27.72 8.74
N GLN A 222 19.70 -27.35 8.53
CA GLN A 222 20.58 -26.89 9.61
C GLN A 222 20.02 -25.64 10.31
N TRP A 223 19.47 -24.67 9.58
CA TRP A 223 18.89 -23.47 10.17
C TRP A 223 17.60 -23.77 10.93
N LEU A 224 16.72 -24.64 10.40
CA LEU A 224 15.51 -25.06 11.09
C LEU A 224 15.81 -25.83 12.38
N ASP A 225 16.82 -26.70 12.38
CA ASP A 225 17.26 -27.42 13.57
C ASP A 225 17.78 -26.44 14.64
N ARG A 226 18.56 -25.42 14.26
CA ARG A 226 19.00 -24.34 15.18
C ARG A 226 17.83 -23.55 15.76
N LEU A 227 16.86 -23.18 14.93
CA LEU A 227 15.65 -22.48 15.38
C LEU A 227 14.80 -23.34 16.31
N SER A 228 14.80 -24.66 16.13
CA SER A 228 14.08 -25.60 16.99
C SER A 228 14.74 -25.85 18.36
N ALA A 229 16.04 -25.62 18.47
CA ALA A 229 16.79 -25.85 19.71
C ALA A 229 16.63 -24.74 20.76
N GLY A 230 16.22 -23.54 20.34
CA GLY A 230 16.08 -22.36 21.19
C GLY A 230 17.37 -21.58 21.38
#